data_AF-A0A2N5T052-F1
#
_entry.id   AF-A0A2N5T052-F1
#
_cell.length_a   1.000
_cell.length_b   1.000
_cell.length_c   1.000
_cell.angle_alpha   90.00
_cell.angle_beta   90.00
_cell.angle_gamma   90.00
#
_symmetry.space_group_name_H-M   'P 1'
#
loop_
_entity.id
_entity.type
_entity.pdbx_description
1 polymer ?
#
loop_
_entity_poly.entity_id
_entity_poly.type
_entity_poly.pdbx_seq_one_letter_code
_entity_poly.pdbx_strand_id
1 'polypeptide(L)'
;MVPRNPPKTWDELFLPERLCKYGVPFFSSWLTHGIEGGVFVNPAQAVHPIARVALENLLCSSMTGCIEITESRTLALLGPTIGVPLHGHARQNAQLIASHAAHCGHIDANRDCQYSFYPSQPIYTLAANNYMQKNEDVLILCINSLTDNLSEGHIGPGEVGEIASRIILLCAINKTAADMKAAKETPGNMIPIERVSFPDPVPVTKFLKTLPGLRAEELPLGPIHADHKRKLLDQGMMFWNHFMDRSARPTTEASLECLHRGVALQCRPKQEEFNQVLTIYLKDPSEDQLDESNVTFCGIQVDNRGNDSELNISQENMNPEHAGEERNPYLSLYFALQSTTPPTKKGRDPAEERKDSYELPSSHEPPDDRQASLVFYKGLDLFHFLSQGVKNALKELINIRADLVLRHGKSTLGQQYAQDFLLRAEARRLS
;
A
#
# COMPACT_ATOMS: atom_id res chain seq x y z
N MET A 1 -18.47 9.02 1.76
CA MET A 1 -19.36 9.53 0.71
C MET A 1 -18.62 9.43 -0.63
N VAL A 2 -19.30 8.99 -1.69
CA VAL A 2 -18.76 9.01 -3.06
C VAL A 2 -19.43 10.17 -3.80
N PRO A 3 -18.68 11.05 -4.49
CA PRO A 3 -19.27 12.13 -5.28
C PRO A 3 -20.28 11.58 -6.30
N ARG A 4 -21.43 12.24 -6.46
CA ARG A 4 -22.49 11.82 -7.40
C ARG A 4 -22.08 11.94 -8.88
N ASN A 5 -21.14 12.82 -9.17
CA ASN A 5 -20.61 13.05 -10.51
C ASN A 5 -19.15 12.59 -10.54
N PRO A 6 -18.83 11.46 -11.20
CA PRO A 6 -17.45 11.05 -11.38
C PRO A 6 -16.71 12.04 -12.29
N PRO A 7 -15.37 12.15 -12.16
CA PRO A 7 -14.56 12.93 -13.09
C PRO A 7 -14.68 12.33 -14.50
N LYS A 8 -14.64 13.18 -15.52
CA LYS A 8 -14.75 12.79 -16.92
C LYS A 8 -13.43 12.93 -17.66
N THR A 9 -12.53 13.79 -17.20
CA THR A 9 -11.23 14.02 -17.82
C THR A 9 -10.09 13.62 -16.92
N TRP A 10 -8.91 13.45 -17.52
CA TRP A 10 -7.68 13.15 -16.80
C TRP A 10 -7.36 14.23 -15.77
N ASP A 11 -7.44 15.50 -16.14
CA ASP A 11 -7.13 16.61 -15.24
C ASP A 11 -8.12 16.74 -14.07
N GLU A 12 -9.39 16.39 -14.28
CA GLU A 12 -10.40 16.37 -13.23
C GLU A 12 -10.08 15.38 -12.10
N LEU A 13 -9.29 14.32 -12.37
CA LEU A 13 -8.85 13.36 -11.36
C LEU A 13 -8.07 14.02 -10.22
N PHE A 14 -7.34 15.10 -10.47
CA PHE A 14 -6.41 15.64 -9.48
C PHE A 14 -6.95 16.88 -8.76
N LEU A 15 -8.17 17.31 -9.08
CA LEU A 15 -8.77 18.51 -8.51
C LEU A 15 -9.01 18.40 -6.99
N PRO A 16 -8.50 19.35 -6.17
CA PRO A 16 -8.73 19.36 -4.73
C PRO A 16 -10.20 19.33 -4.32
N GLU A 17 -11.06 20.06 -5.01
CA GLU A 17 -12.51 20.15 -4.73
C GLU A 17 -13.20 18.80 -4.86
N ARG A 18 -12.65 17.92 -5.68
CA ARG A 18 -13.14 16.57 -5.87
C ARG A 18 -12.57 15.65 -4.80
N LEU A 19 -11.26 15.66 -4.60
CA LEU A 19 -10.58 14.81 -3.62
C LEU A 19 -11.04 15.09 -2.18
N CYS A 20 -11.36 16.34 -1.84
CA CYS A 20 -11.90 16.73 -0.53
C CYS A 20 -13.36 16.31 -0.31
N LYS A 21 -14.09 15.81 -1.32
CA LYS A 21 -15.47 15.31 -1.18
C LYS A 21 -15.55 13.84 -0.72
N TYR A 22 -14.44 13.11 -0.78
CA TYR A 22 -14.42 11.71 -0.35
C TYR A 22 -14.41 11.56 1.18
N GLY A 23 -15.05 10.48 1.65
CA GLY A 23 -15.29 10.17 3.06
C GLY A 23 -16.29 11.11 3.72
N VAL A 24 -15.89 11.87 4.74
CA VAL A 24 -16.78 12.80 5.45
C VAL A 24 -16.80 14.19 4.80
N PRO A 25 -17.94 14.91 4.84
CA PRO A 25 -18.10 16.19 4.15
C PRO A 25 -17.33 17.36 4.80
N PHE A 26 -16.60 17.13 5.90
CA PHE A 26 -15.92 18.19 6.65
C PHE A 26 -14.96 19.02 5.78
N PHE A 27 -14.04 18.37 5.06
CA PHE A 27 -13.01 19.08 4.29
C PHE A 27 -13.52 19.72 3.01
N SER A 28 -14.52 19.12 2.35
CA SER A 28 -15.17 19.77 1.21
C SER A 28 -15.93 21.02 1.64
N SER A 29 -16.68 20.96 2.75
CA SER A 29 -17.33 22.14 3.31
C SER A 29 -16.32 23.21 3.71
N TRP A 30 -15.22 22.83 4.36
CA TRP A 30 -14.17 23.78 4.76
C TRP A 30 -13.54 24.47 3.55
N LEU A 31 -13.23 23.71 2.49
CA LEU A 31 -12.70 24.24 1.23
C LEU A 31 -13.66 25.23 0.58
N THR A 32 -14.94 24.87 0.45
CA THR A 32 -15.98 25.73 -0.13
C THR A 32 -16.09 27.04 0.65
N HIS A 33 -16.21 26.99 1.98
CA HIS A 33 -16.33 28.20 2.80
C HIS A 33 -15.07 29.08 2.73
N GLY A 34 -13.88 28.47 2.66
CA GLY A 34 -12.62 29.21 2.53
C GLY A 34 -12.51 29.95 1.19
N ILE A 35 -13.02 29.37 0.11
CA ILE A 35 -13.06 30.01 -1.22
C ILE A 35 -14.12 31.11 -1.25
N GLU A 36 -15.35 30.82 -0.82
CA GLU A 36 -16.46 31.78 -0.79
C GLU A 36 -16.17 32.99 0.12
N GLY A 37 -15.46 32.75 1.23
CA GLY A 37 -15.01 33.79 2.15
C GLY A 37 -13.77 34.57 1.69
N GLY A 38 -13.22 34.28 0.51
CA GLY A 38 -12.04 34.96 -0.05
C GLY A 38 -10.72 34.67 0.67
N VAL A 39 -10.67 33.63 1.51
CA VAL A 39 -9.45 33.21 2.23
C VAL A 39 -8.45 32.54 1.28
N PHE A 40 -8.97 31.79 0.30
CA PHE A 40 -8.15 31.14 -0.74
C PHE A 40 -8.54 31.65 -2.12
N VAL A 41 -7.54 32.04 -2.91
CA VAL A 41 -7.75 32.50 -4.30
C VAL A 41 -8.15 31.34 -5.20
N ASN A 42 -7.62 30.14 -4.93
CA ASN A 42 -8.00 28.93 -5.62
C ASN A 42 -7.87 27.69 -4.71
N PRO A 43 -8.54 26.58 -5.06
CA PRO A 43 -8.53 25.33 -4.29
C PRO A 43 -7.15 24.74 -4.03
N ALA A 44 -6.22 24.86 -4.99
CA ALA A 44 -4.87 24.30 -4.84
C ALA A 44 -4.09 24.96 -3.69
N GLN A 45 -4.29 26.26 -3.46
CA GLN A 45 -3.68 26.98 -2.33
C GLN A 45 -4.21 26.49 -0.97
N ALA A 46 -5.44 25.97 -0.93
CA ALA A 46 -6.07 25.49 0.29
C ALA A 46 -5.59 24.10 0.72
N VAL A 47 -5.00 23.30 -0.17
CA VAL A 47 -4.58 21.92 0.14
C VAL A 47 -3.61 21.85 1.31
N HIS A 48 -2.59 22.72 1.33
CA HIS A 48 -1.60 22.74 2.40
C HIS A 48 -2.19 23.05 3.79
N PRO A 49 -2.96 24.14 4.00
CA PRO A 49 -3.57 24.40 5.29
C PRO A 49 -4.61 23.35 5.68
N ILE A 50 -5.36 22.77 4.73
CA ILE A 50 -6.27 21.66 5.03
C ILE A 50 -5.51 20.44 5.51
N ALA A 51 -4.43 20.05 4.83
CA ALA A 51 -3.61 18.91 5.22
C ALA A 51 -3.01 19.09 6.62
N ARG A 52 -2.66 20.34 6.99
CA ARG A 52 -2.23 20.66 8.36
C ARG A 52 -3.35 20.39 9.38
N VAL A 53 -4.57 20.90 9.13
CA VAL A 53 -5.73 20.64 10.02
C VAL A 53 -6.04 19.15 10.08
N ALA A 54 -5.95 18.44 8.96
CA ALA A 54 -6.14 17.00 8.91
C ALA A 54 -5.09 16.27 9.78
N LEU A 55 -3.82 16.68 9.73
CA LEU A 55 -2.79 16.13 10.60
C LEU A 55 -3.04 16.42 12.07
N GLU A 56 -3.43 17.65 12.42
CA GLU A 56 -3.78 18.05 13.80
C GLU A 56 -4.93 17.20 14.36
N ASN A 57 -5.93 16.92 13.53
CA ASN A 57 -7.04 16.01 13.87
C ASN A 57 -6.57 14.56 14.06
N LEU A 58 -5.69 14.05 13.20
CA LEU A 58 -5.14 12.69 13.35
C LEU A 58 -4.27 12.57 14.60
N LEU A 59 -3.51 13.61 14.95
CA LEU A 59 -2.60 13.58 16.09
C LEU A 59 -3.25 14.05 17.41
N CYS A 60 -4.47 14.59 17.36
CA CYS A 60 -5.12 15.22 18.51
C CYS A 60 -4.19 16.22 19.21
N SER A 61 -3.56 17.10 18.42
CA SER A 61 -2.55 18.03 18.92
C SER A 61 -2.38 19.20 17.98
N SER A 62 -2.11 20.40 18.51
CA SER A 62 -1.66 21.53 17.70
C SER A 62 -0.21 21.31 17.29
N MET A 63 0.17 21.63 16.05
CA MET A 63 1.56 21.48 15.57
C MET A 63 2.53 22.54 16.12
N THR A 64 2.31 23.02 17.36
CA THR A 64 3.08 24.05 18.02
C THR A 64 4.12 23.43 18.96
N GLY A 65 5.17 22.81 18.40
CA GLY A 65 6.28 22.24 19.17
C GLY A 65 6.61 20.79 18.82
N CYS A 66 7.43 20.15 19.65
CA CYS A 66 7.75 18.73 19.52
C CYS A 66 6.52 17.90 19.93
N ILE A 67 6.03 17.06 19.02
CA ILE A 67 4.88 16.19 19.27
C ILE A 67 5.41 14.82 19.65
N GLU A 68 5.09 14.38 20.86
CA GLU A 68 5.34 13.00 21.27
C GLU A 68 4.48 12.04 20.43
N ILE A 69 5.12 11.10 19.74
CA ILE A 69 4.41 10.12 18.93
C ILE A 69 4.04 8.91 19.81
N THR A 70 2.82 8.93 20.32
CA THR A 70 2.24 7.84 21.11
C THR A 70 1.73 6.70 20.21
N GLU A 71 1.45 5.53 20.80
CA GLU A 71 0.86 4.39 20.10
C GLU A 71 -0.46 4.73 19.36
N SER A 72 -1.36 5.50 19.97
CA SER A 72 -2.59 5.90 19.28
C SER A 72 -2.32 6.85 18.11
N ARG A 73 -1.29 7.70 18.21
CA ARG A 73 -0.89 8.60 17.12
C ARG A 73 -0.23 7.84 15.97
N THR A 74 0.58 6.82 16.26
CA THR A 74 1.15 5.97 15.20
C THR A 74 0.06 5.22 14.45
N LEU A 75 -0.89 4.61 15.18
CA LEU A 75 -2.04 3.94 14.58
C LEU A 75 -2.94 4.91 13.79
N ALA A 76 -3.07 6.17 14.24
CA ALA A 76 -3.80 7.21 13.51
C ALA A 76 -3.13 7.65 12.21
N LEU A 77 -1.80 7.54 12.10
CA LEU A 77 -1.08 7.80 10.85
C LEU A 77 -1.20 6.62 9.87
N LEU A 78 -1.19 5.38 10.37
CA LEU A 78 -1.32 4.17 9.55
C LEU A 78 -2.76 3.86 9.12
N GLY A 79 -3.74 4.19 9.96
CA GLY A 79 -5.16 3.91 9.75
C GLY A 79 -5.71 4.40 8.39
N PRO A 80 -5.60 5.71 8.05
CA PRO A 80 -6.10 6.24 6.78
C PRO A 80 -5.19 5.92 5.57
N THR A 81 -4.05 5.25 5.76
CA THR A 81 -3.06 5.01 4.70
C THR A 81 -3.05 3.55 4.25
N ILE A 82 -2.76 2.63 5.15
CA ILE A 82 -2.70 1.20 4.82
C ILE A 82 -3.94 0.44 5.33
N GLY A 83 -4.70 1.01 6.27
CA GLY A 83 -5.71 0.29 7.03
C GLY A 83 -5.04 -0.65 8.03
N VAL A 84 -5.32 -0.46 9.33
CA VAL A 84 -4.74 -1.30 10.39
C VAL A 84 -5.80 -2.21 11.00
N PRO A 85 -5.62 -3.54 11.01
CA PRO A 85 -6.53 -4.44 11.68
C PRO A 85 -6.32 -4.35 13.20
N LEU A 86 -7.25 -3.70 13.90
CA LEU A 86 -7.22 -3.57 15.37
C LEU A 86 -8.18 -4.56 16.07
N HIS A 87 -8.29 -5.77 15.53
CA HIS A 87 -9.18 -6.80 16.08
C HIS A 87 -8.77 -7.17 17.51
N GLY A 88 -9.69 -7.02 18.47
CA GLY A 88 -9.44 -7.35 19.88
C GLY A 88 -8.77 -6.22 20.69
N HIS A 89 -8.45 -5.08 20.08
CA HIS A 89 -7.83 -3.94 20.76
C HIS A 89 -8.88 -2.90 21.15
N ALA A 90 -9.80 -3.24 22.06
CA ALA A 90 -10.97 -2.40 22.39
C ALA A 90 -10.59 -0.99 22.87
N ARG A 91 -9.53 -0.88 23.69
CA ARG A 91 -9.03 0.42 24.19
C ARG A 91 -8.49 1.28 23.05
N GLN A 92 -7.66 0.73 22.17
CA GLN A 92 -7.10 1.45 21.03
C GLN A 92 -8.22 1.91 20.08
N ASN A 93 -9.19 1.04 19.76
CA ASN A 93 -10.33 1.42 18.91
C ASN A 93 -11.12 2.60 19.51
N ALA A 94 -11.44 2.55 20.82
CA ALA A 94 -12.14 3.63 21.49
C ALA A 94 -11.33 4.95 21.47
N GLN A 95 -10.02 4.86 21.72
CA GLN A 95 -9.14 6.03 21.70
C GLN A 95 -9.05 6.67 20.31
N LEU A 96 -8.94 5.86 19.25
CA LEU A 96 -8.89 6.36 17.89
C LEU A 96 -10.19 7.05 17.47
N ILE A 97 -11.34 6.51 17.87
CA ILE A 97 -12.65 7.10 17.61
C ILE A 97 -12.81 8.43 18.36
N ALA A 98 -12.41 8.46 19.64
CA ALA A 98 -12.62 9.61 20.49
C ALA A 98 -11.70 10.80 20.16
N SER A 99 -10.50 10.54 19.63
CA SER A 99 -9.45 11.57 19.54
C SER A 99 -8.72 11.65 18.20
N HIS A 100 -8.80 10.65 17.32
CA HIS A 100 -7.90 10.56 16.16
C HIS A 100 -8.63 10.42 14.82
N ALA A 101 -9.86 10.93 14.74
CA ALA A 101 -10.68 10.94 13.52
C ALA A 101 -11.03 9.57 12.93
N ALA A 102 -10.81 8.47 13.67
CA ALA A 102 -11.37 7.19 13.28
C ALA A 102 -12.89 7.19 13.46
N HIS A 103 -13.57 6.37 12.67
CA HIS A 103 -15.00 6.19 12.72
C HIS A 103 -15.36 4.88 13.42
N CYS A 104 -16.43 4.89 14.21
CA CYS A 104 -17.02 3.65 14.70
C CYS A 104 -17.72 2.93 13.53
N GLY A 105 -17.16 1.80 13.08
CA GLY A 105 -17.74 0.96 12.04
C GLY A 105 -18.91 0.15 12.56
N HIS A 106 -18.69 -0.58 13.65
CA HIS A 106 -19.74 -1.28 14.37
C HIS A 106 -19.34 -1.57 15.81
N ILE A 107 -20.34 -1.89 16.62
CA ILE A 107 -20.19 -2.31 18.02
C ILE A 107 -20.64 -3.76 18.10
N ASP A 108 -19.76 -4.64 18.54
CA ASP A 108 -20.09 -6.04 18.82
C ASP A 108 -20.53 -6.15 20.29
N ALA A 109 -21.85 -6.18 20.49
CA ALA A 109 -22.46 -6.28 21.81
C ALA A 109 -22.16 -7.60 22.54
N ASN A 110 -21.72 -8.65 21.83
CA ASN A 110 -21.36 -9.92 22.47
C ASN A 110 -19.94 -9.92 23.02
N ARG A 111 -19.08 -9.06 22.46
CA ARG A 111 -17.66 -8.94 22.84
C ARG A 111 -17.34 -7.64 23.57
N ASP A 112 -18.36 -6.82 23.83
CA ASP A 112 -18.22 -5.47 24.38
C ASP A 112 -17.11 -4.65 23.71
N CYS A 113 -16.98 -4.79 22.39
CA CYS A 113 -15.90 -4.16 21.64
C CYS A 113 -16.42 -3.31 20.48
N GLN A 114 -15.69 -2.24 20.20
CA GLN A 114 -15.95 -1.32 19.10
C GLN A 114 -14.87 -1.54 18.04
N TYR A 115 -15.28 -1.52 16.78
CA TYR A 115 -14.37 -1.60 15.65
C TYR A 115 -14.28 -0.25 15.00
N SER A 116 -13.08 0.33 15.05
CA SER A 116 -12.76 1.59 14.39
C SER A 116 -12.30 1.33 12.96
N PHE A 117 -12.57 2.29 12.06
CA PHE A 117 -12.03 2.31 10.71
C PHE A 117 -11.83 3.74 10.24
N TYR A 118 -10.99 3.94 9.24
CA TYR A 118 -10.88 5.20 8.54
C TYR A 118 -11.58 5.08 7.18
N PRO A 119 -12.61 5.89 6.89
CA PRO A 119 -13.14 5.94 5.55
C PRO A 119 -12.05 6.46 4.59
N SER A 120 -12.13 6.06 3.32
CA SER A 120 -11.21 6.62 2.33
C SER A 120 -11.40 8.13 2.19
N GLN A 121 -10.36 8.82 2.64
CA GLN A 121 -10.28 10.27 2.72
C GLN A 121 -8.89 10.71 2.27
N PRO A 122 -8.73 11.02 0.97
CA PRO A 122 -7.44 11.35 0.38
C PRO A 122 -6.65 12.43 1.13
N ILE A 123 -7.35 13.34 1.83
CA ILE A 123 -6.73 14.41 2.59
C ILE A 123 -6.13 13.98 3.93
N TYR A 124 -6.75 13.04 4.66
CA TYR A 124 -6.14 12.44 5.85
C TYR A 124 -4.94 11.59 5.45
N THR A 125 -5.10 10.81 4.39
CA THR A 125 -4.02 10.04 3.79
C THR A 125 -2.85 10.93 3.36
N LEU A 126 -3.12 12.04 2.66
CA LEU A 126 -2.11 13.00 2.22
C LEU A 126 -1.34 13.56 3.42
N ALA A 127 -2.06 13.99 4.46
CA ALA A 127 -1.47 14.53 5.67
C ALA A 127 -0.55 13.51 6.38
N ALA A 128 -1.05 12.29 6.58
CA ALA A 128 -0.31 11.22 7.23
C ALA A 128 0.93 10.80 6.43
N ASN A 129 0.79 10.56 5.12
CA ASN A 129 1.91 10.20 4.25
C ASN A 129 2.97 11.30 4.20
N ASN A 130 2.55 12.56 4.06
CA ASN A 130 3.50 13.67 4.04
C ASN A 130 4.29 13.77 5.34
N TYR A 131 3.62 13.59 6.49
CA TYR A 131 4.27 13.62 7.79
C TYR A 131 5.27 12.47 7.97
N MET A 132 4.86 11.23 7.67
CA MET A 132 5.74 10.06 7.77
C MET A 132 6.91 10.09 6.76
N GLN A 133 6.69 10.65 5.57
CA GLN A 133 7.74 10.78 4.56
C GLN A 133 8.82 11.79 4.97
N LYS A 134 8.43 12.90 5.62
CA LYS A 134 9.37 13.92 6.11
C LYS A 134 10.10 13.49 7.38
N ASN A 135 9.50 12.60 8.16
CA ASN A 135 10.01 12.14 9.46
C ASN A 135 10.10 10.61 9.44
N GLU A 136 11.18 10.08 8.87
CA GLU A 136 11.38 8.63 8.72
C GLU A 136 11.41 7.90 10.08
N ASP A 137 11.91 8.56 11.11
CA ASP A 137 11.86 8.08 12.49
C ASP A 137 10.43 7.83 12.96
N VAL A 138 9.47 8.69 12.57
CA VAL A 138 8.04 8.48 12.84
C VAL A 138 7.50 7.28 12.07
N LEU A 139 7.90 7.07 10.81
CA LEU A 139 7.51 5.88 10.05
C LEU A 139 8.01 4.60 10.73
N ILE A 140 9.26 4.59 11.17
CA ILE A 140 9.85 3.46 11.91
C ILE A 140 9.09 3.21 13.21
N LEU A 141 8.79 4.26 13.98
CA LEU A 141 7.95 4.16 15.18
C LEU A 141 6.56 3.61 14.85
N CYS A 142 5.96 4.03 13.73
CA CYS A 142 4.66 3.51 13.30
C CYS A 142 4.71 2.01 13.00
N ILE A 143 5.72 1.55 12.27
CA ILE A 143 5.92 0.13 11.98
C ILE A 143 6.13 -0.65 13.29
N ASN A 144 6.94 -0.14 14.22
CA ASN A 144 7.19 -0.81 15.49
C ASN A 144 5.93 -0.88 16.37
N SER A 145 5.17 0.21 16.53
CA SER A 145 3.90 0.19 17.27
C SER A 145 2.88 -0.77 16.66
N LEU A 146 2.84 -0.84 15.33
CA LEU A 146 2.03 -1.81 14.63
C LEU A 146 2.51 -3.24 14.95
N THR A 147 3.82 -3.51 14.87
CA THR A 147 4.40 -4.81 15.23
C THR A 147 4.00 -5.25 16.63
N ASP A 148 4.07 -4.36 17.62
CA ASP A 148 3.68 -4.65 19.00
C ASP A 148 2.19 -5.00 19.09
N ASN A 149 1.32 -4.19 18.47
CA ASN A 149 -0.12 -4.44 18.45
C ASN A 149 -0.46 -5.79 17.80
N LEU A 150 0.09 -6.08 16.62
CA LEU A 150 -0.18 -7.33 15.91
C LEU A 150 0.40 -8.56 16.64
N SER A 151 1.50 -8.37 17.40
CA SER A 151 2.09 -9.44 18.22
C SER A 151 1.19 -9.86 19.38
N GLU A 152 0.30 -8.98 19.85
CA GLU A 152 -0.71 -9.28 20.86
C GLU A 152 -1.99 -9.91 20.25
N GLY A 153 -2.32 -9.55 19.01
CA GLY A 153 -3.51 -10.02 18.27
C GLY A 153 -3.38 -11.44 17.68
N HIS A 154 -4.49 -12.06 17.25
CA HIS A 154 -4.46 -13.35 16.54
C HIS A 154 -4.34 -13.10 15.02
N ILE A 155 -3.12 -12.86 14.53
CA ILE A 155 -2.87 -12.56 13.11
C ILE A 155 -2.02 -13.66 12.49
N GLY A 156 -2.44 -14.11 11.31
CA GLY A 156 -1.72 -15.13 10.56
C GLY A 156 -0.45 -14.56 9.89
N PRO A 157 0.62 -15.37 9.69
CA PRO A 157 1.82 -14.91 8.99
C PRO A 157 1.56 -14.33 7.58
N GLY A 158 0.54 -14.84 6.86
CA GLY A 158 0.14 -14.29 5.56
C GLY A 158 -0.38 -12.85 5.67
N GLU A 159 -1.24 -12.58 6.64
CA GLU A 159 -1.83 -11.24 6.87
C GLU A 159 -0.75 -10.19 7.21
N VAL A 160 0.29 -10.60 7.95
CA VAL A 160 1.44 -9.74 8.26
C VAL A 160 2.23 -9.36 6.99
N GLY A 161 2.45 -10.31 6.08
CA GLY A 161 3.10 -10.04 4.80
C GLY A 161 2.30 -9.07 3.93
N GLU A 162 0.97 -9.21 3.92
CA GLU A 162 0.05 -8.30 3.24
C GLU A 162 0.08 -6.88 3.84
N ILE A 163 0.25 -6.74 5.16
CA ILE A 163 0.43 -5.42 5.79
C ILE A 163 1.79 -4.82 5.40
N ALA A 164 2.87 -5.60 5.48
CA ALA A 164 4.22 -5.14 5.14
C ALA A 164 4.33 -4.70 3.68
N SER A 165 3.75 -5.46 2.75
CA SER A 165 3.70 -5.11 1.32
C SER A 165 2.95 -3.79 1.06
N ARG A 166 1.83 -3.51 1.73
CA ARG A 166 1.15 -2.20 1.64
C ARG A 166 2.08 -1.06 2.04
N ILE A 167 2.84 -1.22 3.12
CA ILE A 167 3.82 -0.22 3.58
C ILE A 167 4.92 -0.03 2.53
N ILE A 168 5.48 -1.12 1.99
CA ILE A 168 6.52 -1.08 0.95
C ILE A 168 6.01 -0.35 -0.30
N LEU A 169 4.86 -0.75 -0.83
CA LEU A 169 4.25 -0.14 -2.01
C LEU A 169 3.97 1.34 -1.79
N LEU A 170 3.44 1.71 -0.62
CA LEU A 170 3.14 3.09 -0.28
C LEU A 170 4.41 3.94 -0.17
N CYS A 171 5.48 3.40 0.42
CA CYS A 171 6.77 4.06 0.42
C CYS A 171 7.33 4.23 -1.01
N ALA A 172 7.17 3.23 -1.87
CA ALA A 172 7.64 3.27 -3.25
C ALA A 172 6.93 4.35 -4.08
N ILE A 173 5.60 4.43 -4.02
CA ILE A 173 4.84 5.44 -4.78
C ILE A 173 5.15 6.86 -4.27
N ASN A 174 5.25 7.05 -2.96
CA ASN A 174 5.58 8.36 -2.35
C ASN A 174 7.01 8.79 -2.69
N LYS A 175 7.97 7.86 -2.67
CA LYS A 175 9.35 8.11 -3.10
C LYS A 175 9.42 8.49 -4.58
N THR A 176 8.70 7.75 -5.42
CA THR A 176 8.64 8.03 -6.86
C THR A 176 8.08 9.44 -7.13
N ALA A 177 6.97 9.79 -6.48
CA ALA A 177 6.36 11.11 -6.62
C ALA A 177 7.28 12.25 -6.14
N ALA A 178 8.00 12.04 -5.03
CA ALA A 178 8.97 13.02 -4.52
C ALA A 178 10.15 13.21 -5.48
N ASP A 179 10.71 12.13 -6.04
CA ASP A 179 11.81 12.20 -7.00
C ASP A 179 11.38 12.89 -8.31
N MET A 180 10.14 12.64 -8.75
CA MET A 180 9.55 13.35 -9.90
C MET A 180 9.40 14.85 -9.62
N LYS A 181 8.98 15.24 -8.41
CA LYS A 181 8.86 16.64 -8.02
C LYS A 181 10.23 17.32 -7.97
N ALA A 182 11.22 16.68 -7.33
CA ALA A 182 12.58 17.19 -7.25
C ALA A 182 13.22 17.37 -8.64
N ALA A 183 12.91 16.50 -9.61
CA ALA A 183 13.41 16.64 -10.97
C ALA A 183 12.78 17.80 -11.77
N LYS A 184 11.56 18.24 -11.40
CA LYS A 184 10.89 19.41 -12.01
C LYS A 184 11.42 20.74 -11.43
N GLU A 185 11.88 20.74 -10.19
CA GLU A 185 12.41 21.93 -9.51
C GLU A 185 13.84 22.23 -10.01
N THR A 186 13.98 23.27 -10.83
CA THR A 186 15.28 23.67 -11.40
C THR A 186 16.18 24.28 -10.31
N PRO A 187 17.48 23.91 -10.22
CA PRO A 187 18.42 24.48 -9.25
C PRO A 187 18.73 25.94 -9.62
N GLY A 188 17.91 26.87 -9.15
CA GLY A 188 18.07 28.31 -9.44
C GLY A 188 16.94 29.21 -8.96
N ASN A 189 15.75 28.67 -8.70
CA ASN A 189 14.66 29.44 -8.10
C ASN A 189 14.58 29.22 -6.59
N MET A 190 14.22 30.31 -5.88
CA MET A 190 14.16 30.48 -4.43
C MET A 190 13.78 29.22 -3.64
N ILE A 191 14.33 29.09 -2.43
CA ILE A 191 14.00 28.06 -1.42
C ILE A 191 12.51 27.68 -1.56
N PRO A 192 12.18 26.50 -2.10
CA PRO A 192 10.80 26.10 -2.24
C PRO A 192 10.22 26.02 -0.84
N ILE A 193 9.25 26.88 -0.52
CA ILE A 193 8.39 26.61 0.64
C ILE A 193 7.70 25.31 0.29
N GLU A 194 8.10 24.23 0.96
CA GLU A 194 7.65 22.88 0.66
C GLU A 194 6.16 22.74 1.03
N ARG A 195 5.29 23.14 0.10
CA ARG A 195 3.85 23.07 0.26
C ARG A 195 3.36 21.66 -0.03
N VAL A 196 2.48 21.20 0.85
CA VAL A 196 1.75 19.93 0.68
C VAL A 196 0.72 20.12 -0.42
N SER A 197 0.75 19.23 -1.41
CA SER A 197 -0.20 19.13 -2.51
C SER A 197 -0.64 17.68 -2.67
N PHE A 198 -1.78 17.44 -3.31
CA PHE A 198 -2.12 16.09 -3.73
C PHE A 198 -1.02 15.52 -4.66
N PRO A 199 -0.78 14.21 -4.62
CA PRO A 199 0.27 13.60 -5.42
C PRO A 199 -0.06 13.69 -6.91
N ASP A 200 0.95 13.98 -7.72
CA ASP A 200 0.87 13.85 -9.17
C ASP A 200 0.71 12.36 -9.55
N PRO A 201 0.04 12.05 -10.68
CA PRO A 201 0.02 10.68 -11.19
C PRO A 201 1.44 10.22 -11.57
N VAL A 202 1.74 8.97 -11.25
CA VAL A 202 3.07 8.37 -11.39
C VAL A 202 3.10 7.44 -12.61
N PRO A 203 4.02 7.63 -13.57
CA PRO A 203 4.22 6.67 -14.65
C PRO A 203 4.64 5.30 -14.12
N VAL A 204 4.07 4.23 -14.68
CA VAL A 204 4.40 2.83 -14.34
C VAL A 204 5.90 2.59 -14.47
N THR A 205 6.53 3.13 -15.51
CA THR A 205 7.99 3.07 -15.69
C THR A 205 8.78 3.65 -14.53
N LYS A 206 8.33 4.76 -13.93
CA LYS A 206 9.03 5.39 -12.81
C LYS A 206 8.82 4.59 -11.53
N PHE A 207 7.60 4.13 -11.27
CA PHE A 207 7.30 3.25 -10.14
C PHE A 207 8.13 1.96 -10.18
N LEU A 208 8.19 1.32 -11.35
CA LEU A 208 8.99 0.11 -11.58
C LEU A 208 10.50 0.34 -11.53
N LYS A 209 10.99 1.56 -11.73
CA LYS A 209 12.41 1.89 -11.48
C LYS A 209 12.67 2.02 -9.98
N THR A 210 11.75 2.63 -9.23
CA THR A 210 11.89 2.87 -7.80
C THR A 210 11.94 1.56 -7.00
N LEU A 211 11.04 0.61 -7.29
CA LEU A 211 10.92 -0.64 -6.54
C LEU A 211 12.24 -1.43 -6.45
N PRO A 212 12.85 -1.88 -7.57
CA PRO A 212 14.11 -2.63 -7.58
C PRO A 212 15.34 -1.73 -7.77
N GLY A 213 15.21 -0.41 -7.92
CA GLY A 213 16.34 0.49 -8.21
C GLY A 213 17.06 0.20 -9.55
N LEU A 214 16.38 -0.41 -10.51
CA LEU A 214 16.92 -0.76 -11.84
C LEU A 214 16.52 0.27 -12.89
N ARG A 215 17.27 0.32 -14.01
CA ARG A 215 16.87 1.13 -15.18
C ARG A 215 15.73 0.42 -15.93
N ALA A 216 14.91 1.16 -16.70
CA ALA A 216 13.72 0.57 -17.35
C ALA A 216 14.11 -0.48 -18.39
N GLU A 217 15.24 -0.27 -19.05
CA GLU A 217 15.77 -1.13 -20.08
C GLU A 217 16.34 -2.44 -19.49
N GLU A 218 16.58 -2.46 -18.18
CA GLU A 218 17.13 -3.60 -17.43
C GLU A 218 16.05 -4.41 -16.72
N LEU A 219 14.79 -3.94 -16.69
CA LEU A 219 13.71 -4.62 -15.99
C LEU A 219 13.36 -5.95 -16.68
N PRO A 220 13.49 -7.09 -15.99
CA PRO A 220 13.17 -8.39 -16.54
C PRO A 220 11.65 -8.65 -16.43
N LEU A 221 10.87 -7.98 -17.27
CA LEU A 221 9.39 -7.99 -17.23
C LEU A 221 8.74 -9.29 -17.74
N GLY A 222 9.45 -10.42 -17.69
CA GLY A 222 8.95 -11.68 -18.22
C GLY A 222 8.72 -11.67 -19.74
N PRO A 223 7.90 -12.61 -20.25
CA PRO A 223 7.71 -12.87 -21.68
C PRO A 223 6.71 -11.92 -22.39
N ILE A 224 6.40 -10.76 -21.81
CA ILE A 224 5.49 -9.77 -22.42
C ILE A 224 5.90 -9.40 -23.85
N HIS A 225 4.93 -9.38 -24.77
CA HIS A 225 5.11 -8.96 -26.15
C HIS A 225 5.59 -7.50 -26.23
N ALA A 226 6.44 -7.20 -27.22
CA ALA A 226 7.08 -5.89 -27.34
C ALA A 226 6.09 -4.72 -27.41
N ASP A 227 4.98 -4.88 -28.15
CA ASP A 227 3.96 -3.83 -28.27
C ASP A 227 3.17 -3.64 -26.96
N HIS A 228 2.88 -4.72 -26.25
CA HIS A 228 2.23 -4.69 -24.93
C HIS A 228 3.13 -4.04 -23.88
N LYS A 229 4.42 -4.40 -23.88
CA LYS A 229 5.44 -3.76 -23.05
C LYS A 229 5.52 -2.26 -23.30
N ARG A 230 5.60 -1.84 -24.57
CA ARG A 230 5.63 -0.43 -24.94
C ARG A 230 4.37 0.29 -24.47
N LYS A 231 3.18 -0.27 -24.72
CA LYS A 231 1.91 0.31 -24.25
C LYS A 231 1.89 0.50 -22.73
N LEU A 232 2.24 -0.53 -21.97
CA LEU A 232 2.24 -0.48 -20.50
C LEU A 232 3.25 0.54 -19.96
N LEU A 233 4.46 0.58 -20.51
CA LEU A 233 5.54 1.44 -20.01
C LEU A 233 5.38 2.90 -20.43
N ASP A 234 4.93 3.16 -21.66
CA ASP A 234 4.83 4.52 -22.20
C ASP A 234 3.52 5.22 -21.81
N GLN A 235 2.42 4.47 -21.69
CA GLN A 235 1.09 5.02 -21.39
C GLN A 235 0.62 4.77 -19.96
N GLY A 236 1.18 3.79 -19.26
CA GLY A 236 0.71 3.40 -17.93
C GLY A 236 0.95 4.49 -16.89
N MET A 237 -0.13 4.91 -16.24
CA MET A 237 -0.14 5.89 -15.15
C MET A 237 -0.85 5.32 -13.92
N MET A 238 -0.29 5.55 -12.74
CA MET A 238 -0.84 5.15 -11.45
C MET A 238 -1.20 6.39 -10.63
N PHE A 239 -2.37 6.39 -10.00
CA PHE A 239 -2.76 7.44 -9.06
C PHE A 239 -3.45 6.83 -7.85
N TRP A 240 -2.70 6.74 -6.75
CA TRP A 240 -3.21 6.30 -5.46
C TRP A 240 -2.28 6.75 -4.33
N ASN A 241 -2.83 6.86 -3.12
CA ASN A 241 -2.04 7.21 -1.92
C ASN A 241 -2.43 6.43 -0.65
N HIS A 242 -3.43 5.57 -0.71
CA HIS A 242 -3.83 4.68 0.39
C HIS A 242 -4.43 3.39 -0.15
N PHE A 243 -4.60 2.43 0.74
CA PHE A 243 -5.32 1.19 0.53
C PHE A 243 -6.73 1.24 1.13
N MET A 244 -7.63 0.48 0.54
CA MET A 244 -8.93 0.15 1.10
C MET A 244 -9.18 -1.34 0.98
N ASP A 245 -9.75 -1.92 2.04
CA ASP A 245 -10.28 -3.28 1.99
C ASP A 245 -11.51 -3.32 1.10
N ARG A 246 -11.56 -4.31 0.21
CA ARG A 246 -12.71 -4.55 -0.65
C ARG A 246 -13.39 -5.86 -0.28
N SER A 247 -14.72 -5.86 -0.30
CA SER A 247 -15.53 -7.02 0.03
C SER A 247 -15.85 -7.94 -1.16
N ALA A 248 -15.44 -7.59 -2.37
CA ALA A 248 -15.79 -8.32 -3.59
C ALA A 248 -14.69 -8.15 -4.63
N ARG A 249 -14.61 -9.12 -5.55
CA ARG A 249 -13.69 -9.12 -6.68
C ARG A 249 -13.68 -7.75 -7.39
N PRO A 250 -12.50 -7.22 -7.73
CA PRO A 250 -12.40 -6.03 -8.56
C PRO A 250 -13.07 -6.24 -9.93
N THR A 251 -13.67 -5.18 -10.46
CA THR A 251 -14.15 -5.07 -11.85
C THR A 251 -13.45 -3.88 -12.50
N THR A 252 -13.48 -3.78 -13.83
CA THR A 252 -12.98 -2.59 -14.56
C THR A 252 -13.66 -1.31 -14.10
N GLU A 253 -15.00 -1.30 -14.00
CA GLU A 253 -15.79 -0.19 -13.45
C GLU A 253 -15.27 0.25 -12.09
N ALA A 254 -15.06 -0.72 -11.20
CA ALA A 254 -14.68 -0.39 -9.85
C ALA A 254 -13.17 -0.09 -9.71
N SER A 255 -12.35 -0.51 -10.68
CA SER A 255 -10.97 -0.06 -10.83
C SER A 255 -10.94 1.41 -11.29
N LEU A 256 -11.82 1.80 -12.22
CA LEU A 256 -12.00 3.20 -12.58
C LEU A 256 -12.45 4.05 -11.37
N GLU A 257 -13.35 3.53 -10.54
CA GLU A 257 -13.71 4.20 -9.27
C GLU A 257 -12.52 4.33 -8.30
N CYS A 258 -11.61 3.34 -8.29
CA CYS A 258 -10.40 3.39 -7.49
C CYS A 258 -9.46 4.50 -7.99
N LEU A 259 -9.28 4.60 -9.30
CA LEU A 259 -8.55 5.70 -9.94
C LEU A 259 -9.20 7.05 -9.62
N HIS A 260 -10.53 7.15 -9.71
CA HIS A 260 -11.24 8.34 -9.29
C HIS A 260 -10.89 8.66 -7.84
N ARG A 261 -10.90 7.71 -6.91
CA ARG A 261 -10.65 8.04 -5.51
C ARG A 261 -9.17 8.28 -5.16
N GLY A 262 -8.25 7.78 -5.97
CA GLY A 262 -6.83 7.71 -5.62
C GLY A 262 -6.55 6.62 -4.58
N VAL A 263 -7.14 5.44 -4.75
CA VAL A 263 -7.04 4.32 -3.80
C VAL A 263 -6.56 3.05 -4.49
N ALA A 264 -5.75 2.27 -3.77
CA ALA A 264 -5.38 0.91 -4.11
C ALA A 264 -6.25 -0.09 -3.35
N LEU A 265 -6.47 -1.29 -3.90
CA LEU A 265 -7.33 -2.29 -3.29
C LEU A 265 -6.52 -3.31 -2.52
N GLN A 266 -6.96 -3.61 -1.31
CA GLN A 266 -6.61 -4.82 -0.57
C GLN A 266 -7.73 -5.84 -0.81
N CYS A 267 -7.34 -6.98 -1.38
CA CYS A 267 -8.23 -8.07 -1.73
C CYS A 267 -8.56 -8.92 -0.50
N ARG A 268 -9.64 -9.70 -0.59
CA ARG A 268 -10.03 -10.57 0.53
C ARG A 268 -9.08 -11.75 0.68
N PRO A 269 -8.72 -12.11 1.93
CA PRO A 269 -7.96 -13.32 2.19
C PRO A 269 -8.62 -14.55 1.56
N LYS A 270 -7.84 -15.37 0.86
CA LYS A 270 -8.23 -16.68 0.31
C LYS A 270 -9.31 -16.68 -0.78
N GLN A 271 -9.76 -15.51 -1.26
CA GLN A 271 -10.76 -15.43 -2.33
C GLN A 271 -10.17 -15.02 -3.68
N GLU A 272 -8.98 -14.42 -3.69
CA GLU A 272 -8.38 -13.83 -4.89
C GLU A 272 -6.92 -14.25 -4.99
N GLU A 273 -6.48 -14.44 -6.23
CA GLU A 273 -5.13 -14.80 -6.68
C GLU A 273 -4.15 -13.64 -6.46
N PHE A 274 -4.68 -12.46 -6.13
CA PHE A 274 -3.96 -11.27 -5.74
C PHE A 274 -4.29 -10.92 -4.29
N ASN A 275 -3.29 -10.49 -3.52
CA ASN A 275 -3.50 -9.87 -2.21
C ASN A 275 -3.86 -8.39 -2.36
N GLN A 276 -3.27 -7.69 -3.34
CA GLN A 276 -3.59 -6.30 -3.65
C GLN A 276 -3.72 -6.06 -5.15
N VAL A 277 -4.51 -5.05 -5.50
CA VAL A 277 -4.67 -4.59 -6.88
C VAL A 277 -4.48 -3.07 -6.94
N LEU A 278 -3.54 -2.61 -7.76
CA LEU A 278 -3.32 -1.19 -8.04
C LEU A 278 -3.85 -0.88 -9.44
N THR A 279 -4.71 0.13 -9.55
CA THR A 279 -5.22 0.55 -10.86
C THR A 279 -4.12 1.23 -11.68
N ILE A 280 -4.00 0.83 -12.94
CA ILE A 280 -3.20 1.49 -13.96
C ILE A 280 -4.16 2.05 -15.01
N TYR A 281 -3.99 3.31 -15.38
CA TYR A 281 -4.68 3.90 -16.51
C TYR A 281 -3.72 4.05 -17.69
N LEU A 282 -4.06 3.52 -18.85
CA LEU A 282 -3.29 3.64 -20.08
C LEU A 282 -3.65 4.98 -20.74
N LYS A 283 -2.90 6.03 -20.39
CA LYS A 283 -3.15 7.39 -20.87
C LYS A 283 -2.56 7.59 -22.26
N ASP A 284 -3.42 7.70 -23.27
CA ASP A 284 -3.02 8.26 -24.56
C ASP A 284 -2.84 9.78 -24.43
N PRO A 285 -1.69 10.37 -24.81
CA PRO A 285 -1.49 11.82 -24.77
C PRO A 285 -2.51 12.63 -25.57
N SER A 286 -3.12 12.03 -26.60
CA SER A 286 -4.12 12.66 -27.48
C SER A 286 -5.55 12.61 -26.96
N GLU A 287 -5.84 11.77 -25.96
CA GLU A 287 -7.19 11.59 -25.40
C GLU A 287 -7.27 12.13 -23.98
N ASP A 288 -8.15 13.10 -23.72
CA ASP A 288 -8.32 13.67 -22.38
C ASP A 288 -9.47 13.02 -21.59
N GLN A 289 -10.47 12.45 -22.28
CA GLN A 289 -11.60 11.81 -21.64
C GLN A 289 -11.20 10.47 -21.01
N LEU A 290 -11.73 10.21 -19.81
CA LEU A 290 -11.58 8.94 -19.13
C LEU A 290 -12.51 7.91 -19.77
N ASP A 291 -11.96 6.72 -19.98
CA ASP A 291 -12.65 5.59 -20.58
C ASP A 291 -12.25 4.33 -19.81
N GLU A 292 -13.24 3.54 -19.42
CA GLU A 292 -13.05 2.28 -18.69
C GLU A 292 -12.19 1.28 -19.49
N SER A 293 -12.25 1.33 -20.82
CA SER A 293 -11.44 0.47 -21.70
C SER A 293 -9.94 0.75 -21.65
N ASN A 294 -9.53 1.90 -21.10
CA ASN A 294 -8.13 2.25 -20.86
C ASN A 294 -7.65 1.85 -19.46
N VAL A 295 -8.49 1.21 -18.65
CA VAL A 295 -8.12 0.70 -17.33
C VAL A 295 -7.45 -0.67 -17.45
N THR A 296 -6.36 -0.82 -16.73
CA THR A 296 -5.67 -2.09 -16.46
C THR A 296 -5.19 -2.10 -15.00
N PHE A 297 -4.38 -3.08 -14.62
CA PHE A 297 -4.01 -3.27 -13.22
C PHE A 297 -2.57 -3.75 -13.02
N CYS A 298 -2.10 -3.53 -11.80
CA CYS A 298 -0.96 -4.20 -11.20
C CYS A 298 -1.47 -5.10 -10.07
N GLY A 299 -1.41 -6.41 -10.25
CA GLY A 299 -1.74 -7.39 -9.23
C GLY A 299 -0.52 -7.72 -8.38
N ILE A 300 -0.67 -7.72 -7.06
CA ILE A 300 0.40 -8.08 -6.13
C ILE A 300 0.00 -9.35 -5.40
N GLN A 301 0.90 -10.31 -5.43
CA GLN A 301 0.84 -11.47 -4.57
C GLN A 301 2.02 -11.45 -3.61
N VAL A 302 1.75 -11.76 -2.35
CA VAL A 302 2.73 -11.75 -1.27
C VAL A 302 2.77 -13.14 -0.68
N ASP A 303 3.95 -13.73 -0.72
CA ASP A 303 4.24 -14.92 0.06
C ASP A 303 5.21 -14.57 1.19
N ASN A 304 4.76 -14.92 2.38
CA ASN A 304 5.49 -14.75 3.62
C ASN A 304 5.94 -16.09 4.20
N ARG A 305 5.91 -17.18 3.43
CA ARG A 305 6.41 -18.49 3.80
C ARG A 305 7.92 -18.56 3.56
N GLY A 306 8.63 -19.31 4.40
CA GLY A 306 10.07 -19.53 4.28
C GLY A 306 10.49 -20.49 3.16
N ASN A 307 9.54 -21.14 2.47
CA ASN A 307 9.80 -22.04 1.34
C ASN A 307 8.80 -21.75 0.21
N ASP A 308 9.33 -21.48 -0.98
CA ASP A 308 8.62 -20.90 -2.13
C ASP A 308 8.25 -21.96 -3.18
N SER A 309 7.89 -23.17 -2.73
CA SER A 309 7.63 -24.32 -3.61
C SER A 309 6.35 -24.18 -4.45
N GLU A 310 5.48 -23.20 -4.12
CA GLU A 310 4.18 -22.97 -4.78
C GLU A 310 4.20 -21.75 -5.72
N LEU A 311 5.38 -21.14 -5.98
CA LEU A 311 5.50 -19.93 -6.80
C LEU A 311 4.94 -20.10 -8.22
N ASN A 312 5.30 -21.18 -8.89
CA ASN A 312 4.87 -21.42 -10.27
C ASN A 312 3.33 -21.51 -10.34
N ILE A 313 2.71 -22.18 -9.36
CA ILE A 313 1.25 -22.31 -9.24
C ILE A 313 0.61 -20.94 -8.94
N SER A 314 1.23 -20.18 -8.04
CA SER A 314 0.79 -18.83 -7.68
C SER A 314 0.75 -17.90 -8.90
N GLN A 315 1.82 -17.94 -9.72
CA GLN A 315 1.94 -17.12 -10.91
C GLN A 315 1.02 -17.54 -12.06
N GLU A 316 0.78 -18.85 -12.26
CA GLU A 316 -0.23 -19.35 -13.21
C GLU A 316 -1.62 -18.76 -12.92
N ASN A 317 -1.90 -18.50 -11.64
CA ASN A 317 -3.17 -17.95 -11.19
C ASN A 317 -3.22 -16.41 -11.24
N MET A 318 -2.08 -15.71 -11.34
CA MET A 318 -1.98 -14.24 -11.46
C MET A 318 -2.33 -13.75 -12.87
N ASN A 319 -3.52 -14.11 -13.37
CA ASN A 319 -4.01 -13.79 -14.70
C ASN A 319 -5.13 -12.73 -14.65
N PRO A 320 -5.51 -12.14 -15.79
CA PRO A 320 -6.34 -10.93 -15.80
C PRO A 320 -7.82 -11.24 -15.50
N GLU A 321 -8.28 -12.48 -15.76
CA GLU A 321 -9.62 -12.95 -15.38
C GLU A 321 -9.86 -12.71 -13.89
N HIS A 322 -8.88 -13.06 -13.05
CA HIS A 322 -8.90 -12.90 -11.59
C HIS A 322 -8.99 -11.45 -11.09
N ALA A 323 -8.43 -10.51 -11.84
CA ALA A 323 -8.53 -9.07 -11.57
C ALA A 323 -9.76 -8.40 -12.21
N GLY A 324 -10.54 -9.13 -13.02
CA GLY A 324 -11.72 -8.62 -13.71
C GLY A 324 -11.42 -7.70 -14.90
N GLU A 325 -10.25 -7.86 -15.53
CA GLU A 325 -9.83 -7.18 -16.77
C GLU A 325 -9.40 -8.25 -17.79
N GLU A 326 -9.58 -8.07 -19.10
CA GLU A 326 -9.25 -9.13 -20.07
C GLU A 326 -8.66 -8.64 -21.40
N ARG A 327 -8.33 -7.35 -21.55
CA ARG A 327 -8.01 -6.75 -22.85
C ARG A 327 -6.63 -6.09 -22.89
N ASN A 328 -6.21 -5.51 -21.78
CA ASN A 328 -5.03 -4.67 -21.74
C ASN A 328 -3.78 -5.42 -21.24
N PRO A 329 -2.57 -4.93 -21.57
CA PRO A 329 -1.38 -5.39 -20.88
C PRO A 329 -1.49 -5.05 -19.39
N TYR A 330 -1.01 -5.95 -18.54
CA TYR A 330 -1.12 -5.84 -17.09
C TYR A 330 0.20 -6.19 -16.42
N LEU A 331 0.31 -5.85 -15.13
CA LEU A 331 1.51 -6.06 -14.33
C LEU A 331 1.23 -7.03 -13.18
N SER A 332 2.13 -7.97 -12.94
CA SER A 332 2.09 -8.91 -11.83
C SER A 332 3.36 -8.78 -11.00
N LEU A 333 3.23 -8.47 -9.71
CA LEU A 333 4.36 -8.39 -8.78
C LEU A 333 4.25 -9.49 -7.73
N TYR A 334 5.33 -10.22 -7.50
CA TYR A 334 5.39 -11.25 -6.48
C TYR A 334 6.43 -10.92 -5.41
N PHE A 335 6.00 -10.80 -4.16
CA PHE A 335 6.87 -10.46 -3.04
C PHE A 335 7.11 -11.69 -2.16
N ALA A 336 8.31 -12.25 -2.20
CA ALA A 336 8.76 -13.30 -1.30
C ALA A 336 9.51 -12.67 -0.12
N LEU A 337 8.78 -12.18 0.87
CA LEU A 337 9.33 -11.29 1.91
C LEU A 337 10.21 -12.02 2.95
N GLN A 338 10.01 -13.33 3.14
CA GLN A 338 10.82 -14.20 4.01
C GLN A 338 11.75 -15.16 3.27
N SER A 339 11.62 -15.27 1.93
CA SER A 339 12.48 -16.17 1.18
C SER A 339 13.93 -15.69 1.19
N THR A 340 14.85 -16.60 1.48
CA THR A 340 16.29 -16.33 1.61
C THR A 340 17.10 -16.84 0.43
N THR A 341 16.45 -17.53 -0.52
CA THR A 341 17.15 -18.18 -1.64
C THR A 341 16.34 -18.10 -2.93
N PRO A 342 16.85 -17.43 -3.99
CA PRO A 342 16.39 -17.74 -5.34
C PRO A 342 16.72 -19.21 -5.66
N PRO A 343 16.04 -19.86 -6.63
CA PRO A 343 16.44 -21.18 -7.10
C PRO A 343 17.88 -21.12 -7.64
N THR A 344 18.84 -21.59 -6.85
CA THR A 344 20.27 -21.46 -7.15
C THR A 344 20.67 -22.22 -8.41
N LYS A 345 21.20 -21.52 -9.41
CA LYS A 345 22.12 -22.08 -10.42
C LYS A 345 23.55 -21.69 -10.04
N LYS A 346 24.41 -22.65 -9.71
CA LYS A 346 25.81 -22.38 -9.31
C LYS A 346 26.62 -21.80 -10.47
N GLY A 347 27.40 -20.74 -10.21
CA GLY A 347 28.52 -20.32 -11.07
C GLY A 347 28.29 -19.12 -12.01
N ARG A 348 27.37 -18.19 -11.71
CA ARG A 348 27.10 -16.99 -12.54
C ARG A 348 27.79 -15.72 -12.02
N ASP A 349 27.92 -14.75 -12.92
CA ASP A 349 28.41 -13.41 -12.60
C ASP A 349 27.45 -12.67 -11.63
N PRO A 350 27.94 -11.81 -10.72
CA PRO A 350 27.12 -11.08 -9.76
C PRO A 350 26.01 -10.21 -10.39
N ALA A 351 26.24 -9.72 -11.62
CA ALA A 351 25.25 -8.94 -12.37
C ALA A 351 24.10 -9.82 -12.91
N GLU A 352 24.38 -11.07 -13.28
CA GLU A 352 23.36 -12.05 -13.67
C GLU A 352 22.57 -12.54 -12.46
N GLU A 353 23.24 -12.77 -11.33
CA GLU A 353 22.60 -13.17 -10.07
C GLU A 353 21.58 -12.12 -9.56
N ARG A 354 21.85 -10.83 -9.85
CA ARG A 354 20.92 -9.74 -9.54
C ARG A 354 19.67 -9.78 -10.41
N LYS A 355 19.77 -10.13 -11.69
CA LYS A 355 18.61 -10.26 -12.59
C LYS A 355 17.77 -11.48 -12.26
N ASP A 356 18.42 -12.60 -11.96
CA ASP A 356 17.75 -13.84 -11.51
C ASP A 356 16.92 -13.62 -10.23
N SER A 357 17.24 -12.60 -9.43
CA SER A 357 16.48 -12.25 -8.21
C SER A 357 15.13 -11.57 -8.51
N TYR A 358 14.92 -11.11 -9.75
CA TYR A 358 13.70 -10.46 -10.21
C TYR A 358 12.95 -11.23 -11.31
N GLU A 359 13.62 -12.19 -11.94
CA GLU A 359 13.06 -13.03 -13.00
C GLU A 359 12.16 -14.11 -12.43
N LEU A 360 11.03 -14.32 -13.09
CA LEU A 360 10.18 -15.47 -12.84
C LEU A 360 10.85 -16.74 -13.40
N PRO A 361 10.93 -17.85 -12.65
CA PRO A 361 11.29 -19.16 -13.20
C PRO A 361 10.30 -19.52 -14.31
N SER A 362 10.80 -20.07 -15.41
CA SER A 362 9.96 -20.50 -16.53
C SER A 362 8.93 -21.55 -16.08
N SER A 363 7.65 -21.17 -16.02
CA SER A 363 6.50 -22.09 -16.12
C SER A 363 6.04 -22.18 -17.59
N HIS A 364 5.24 -23.20 -17.93
CA HIS A 364 5.04 -23.74 -19.28
C HIS A 364 4.38 -22.82 -20.34
N GLU A 365 4.44 -23.28 -21.60
CA GLU A 365 4.08 -22.61 -22.86
C GLU A 365 2.58 -22.72 -23.26
N PRO A 366 2.04 -21.72 -24.00
CA PRO A 366 2.60 -20.40 -24.22
C PRO A 366 2.22 -19.44 -23.08
N PRO A 367 3.14 -18.58 -22.64
CA PRO A 367 2.84 -17.54 -21.64
C PRO A 367 1.83 -16.52 -22.18
N ASP A 368 1.08 -15.87 -21.29
CA ASP A 368 0.25 -14.72 -21.65
C ASP A 368 1.16 -13.55 -22.09
N ASP A 369 1.10 -13.22 -23.37
CA ASP A 369 1.98 -12.22 -23.98
C ASP A 369 1.61 -10.78 -23.59
N ARG A 370 0.56 -10.59 -22.79
CA ARG A 370 0.15 -9.30 -22.21
C ARG A 370 0.73 -9.06 -20.82
N GLN A 371 1.21 -10.10 -20.14
CA GLN A 371 1.63 -10.04 -18.75
C GLN A 371 3.08 -9.57 -18.61
N ALA A 372 3.28 -8.41 -18.01
CA ALA A 372 4.57 -8.05 -17.43
C ALA A 372 4.66 -8.60 -16.00
N SER A 373 5.80 -9.18 -15.62
CA SER A 373 5.99 -9.70 -14.26
C SER A 373 7.34 -9.35 -13.64
N LEU A 374 7.36 -9.21 -12.31
CA LEU A 374 8.59 -9.12 -11.51
C LEU A 374 8.43 -9.89 -10.21
N VAL A 375 9.48 -10.59 -9.81
CA VAL A 375 9.55 -11.30 -8.53
C VAL A 375 10.55 -10.61 -7.59
N PHE A 376 10.43 -10.82 -6.29
CA PHE A 376 11.36 -10.30 -5.30
C PHE A 376 11.76 -11.43 -4.32
N TYR A 377 12.80 -12.20 -4.68
CA TYR A 377 13.21 -13.45 -3.98
C TYR A 377 14.10 -13.31 -2.74
N LYS A 378 14.71 -12.15 -2.51
CA LYS A 378 15.68 -11.94 -1.42
C LYS A 378 15.12 -11.02 -0.33
N GLY A 379 13.84 -11.19 0.00
CA GLY A 379 13.14 -10.41 1.01
C GLY A 379 13.29 -8.90 0.82
N LEU A 380 13.56 -8.19 1.91
CA LEU A 380 13.60 -6.73 1.93
C LEU A 380 14.84 -6.11 1.24
N ASP A 381 15.86 -6.90 0.94
CA ASP A 381 17.12 -6.36 0.41
C ASP A 381 16.99 -5.85 -1.03
N LEU A 382 16.01 -6.38 -1.78
CA LEU A 382 15.73 -5.99 -3.16
C LEU A 382 15.00 -4.65 -3.30
N PHE A 383 14.45 -4.11 -2.21
CA PHE A 383 13.82 -2.79 -2.17
C PHE A 383 14.84 -1.72 -1.78
N HIS A 384 15.71 -1.35 -2.72
CA HIS A 384 16.83 -0.44 -2.45
C HIS A 384 16.43 0.99 -2.07
N PHE A 385 15.20 1.40 -2.39
CA PHE A 385 14.68 2.72 -2.04
C PHE A 385 14.35 2.87 -0.54
N LEU A 386 14.22 1.75 0.19
CA LEU A 386 14.00 1.74 1.64
C LEU A 386 15.32 1.93 2.37
N SER A 387 15.33 2.78 3.40
CA SER A 387 16.47 2.90 4.30
C SER A 387 16.66 1.64 5.15
N GLN A 388 17.85 1.49 5.74
CA GLN A 388 18.12 0.37 6.63
C GLN A 388 17.22 0.37 7.86
N GLY A 389 16.85 1.54 8.39
CA GLY A 389 15.97 1.67 9.55
C GLY A 389 14.57 1.12 9.26
N VAL A 390 13.99 1.51 8.12
CA VAL A 390 12.68 1.00 7.67
C VAL A 390 12.74 -0.49 7.36
N LYS A 391 13.80 -0.96 6.70
CA LYS A 391 14.01 -2.40 6.45
C LYS A 391 14.06 -3.21 7.75
N ASN A 392 14.75 -2.73 8.76
CA ASN A 392 14.83 -3.40 10.05
C ASN A 392 13.45 -3.47 10.74
N ALA A 393 12.71 -2.35 10.76
CA ALA A 393 11.36 -2.32 11.35
C ALA A 393 10.39 -3.26 10.62
N LEU A 394 10.41 -3.26 9.28
CA LEU A 394 9.61 -4.18 8.47
C LEU A 394 10.02 -5.63 8.69
N LYS A 395 11.31 -5.92 8.89
CA LYS A 395 11.79 -7.26 9.18
C LYS A 395 11.23 -7.77 10.50
N GLU A 396 11.17 -6.95 11.54
CA GLU A 396 10.54 -7.32 12.82
C GLU A 396 9.03 -7.57 12.63
N LEU A 397 8.34 -6.68 11.91
CA LEU A 397 6.93 -6.86 11.55
C LEU A 397 6.69 -8.19 10.84
N ILE A 398 7.43 -8.46 9.77
CA ILE A 398 7.30 -9.67 8.94
C ILE A 398 7.55 -10.95 9.75
N ASN A 399 8.44 -10.88 10.74
CA ASN A 399 8.85 -12.02 11.57
C ASN A 399 8.02 -12.19 12.84
N ILE A 400 6.89 -11.49 12.99
CA ILE A 400 5.94 -11.76 14.08
C ILE A 400 5.58 -13.25 14.06
N ARG A 401 6.12 -13.97 15.05
CA ARG A 401 5.72 -15.34 15.33
C ARG A 401 4.50 -15.24 16.23
N ALA A 402 3.39 -15.85 15.82
CA ALA A 402 2.29 -16.17 16.72
C ALA A 402 2.74 -17.28 17.70
N ASP A 403 3.79 -17.02 18.47
CA ASP A 403 4.33 -17.97 19.43
C ASP A 403 3.54 -17.83 20.74
N LEU A 404 2.51 -18.66 20.85
CA LEU A 404 1.70 -18.83 22.05
C LEU A 404 2.58 -19.08 23.30
N VAL A 405 3.77 -19.68 23.14
CA VAL A 405 4.70 -19.94 24.24
C VAL A 405 5.36 -18.63 24.69
N LEU A 406 5.85 -17.81 23.75
CA LEU A 406 6.46 -16.51 24.08
C LEU A 406 5.48 -15.55 24.75
N ARG A 407 4.18 -15.65 24.44
CA ARG A 407 3.12 -14.83 25.10
C ARG A 407 3.00 -15.07 26.60
N HIS A 408 3.48 -16.19 27.10
CA HIS A 408 3.50 -16.46 28.54
C HIS A 408 4.72 -15.84 29.24
N GLY A 409 5.59 -15.11 28.53
CA GLY A 409 6.65 -14.29 29.12
C GLY A 409 7.63 -15.11 29.95
N LYS A 410 7.66 -14.92 31.28
CA LYS A 410 8.46 -15.73 32.23
C LYS A 410 7.64 -16.81 32.96
N SER A 411 6.35 -16.96 32.64
CA SER A 411 5.48 -17.97 33.25
C SER A 411 5.81 -19.35 32.69
N THR A 412 6.65 -20.10 33.40
CA THR A 412 7.01 -21.47 33.06
C THR A 412 5.79 -22.38 32.90
N LEU A 413 4.75 -22.19 33.73
CA LEU A 413 3.52 -22.98 33.65
C LEU A 413 2.71 -22.66 32.39
N GLY A 414 2.61 -21.38 32.02
CA GLY A 414 1.93 -20.95 30.81
C GLY A 414 2.67 -21.39 29.54
N GLN A 415 3.99 -21.27 29.54
CA GLN A 415 4.84 -21.76 28.45
C GLN A 415 4.68 -23.26 28.24
N GLN A 416 4.73 -24.05 29.32
CA GLN A 416 4.52 -25.50 29.26
C GLN A 416 3.12 -25.86 28.76
N TYR A 417 2.08 -25.18 29.25
CA TYR A 417 0.72 -25.39 28.77
C TYR A 417 0.58 -25.11 27.27
N ALA A 418 1.13 -23.99 26.79
CA ALA A 418 1.11 -23.64 25.38
C ALA A 418 1.89 -24.66 24.52
N GLN A 419 3.07 -25.09 24.97
CA GLN A 419 3.85 -26.14 24.30
C GLN A 419 3.08 -27.46 24.23
N ASP A 420 2.51 -27.93 25.35
CA ASP A 420 1.73 -29.16 25.42
C ASP A 420 0.46 -29.09 24.54
N PHE A 421 -0.18 -27.93 24.49
CA PHE A 421 -1.36 -27.70 23.65
C PHE A 421 -1.02 -27.75 22.16
N LEU A 422 0.09 -27.13 21.74
CA LEU A 422 0.55 -27.13 20.36
C LEU A 422 1.01 -28.53 19.91
N LEU A 423 1.75 -29.25 20.75
CA LEU A 423 2.22 -30.62 20.48
C LEU A 423 1.04 -31.61 20.31
N ARG A 424 -0.05 -31.42 21.05
CA ARG A 424 -1.28 -32.24 20.90
C ARG A 424 -2.06 -31.95 19.62
N ALA A 425 -1.92 -30.75 19.04
CA ALA A 425 -2.58 -30.40 17.78
C ALA A 425 -1.90 -31.04 16.56
N GLU A 426 -0.57 -31.19 16.58
CA GLU A 426 0.19 -31.88 15.53
C GLU A 426 -0.07 -33.39 15.52
N ALA A 427 -0.18 -34.01 16.70
CA ALA A 427 -0.51 -35.43 16.82
C ALA A 427 -1.89 -35.81 16.25
N ARG A 428 -2.83 -34.87 16.16
CA ARG A 428 -4.17 -35.08 15.56
C ARG A 428 -4.24 -34.80 14.06
N ARG A 429 -3.21 -34.20 13.45
CA ARG A 429 -3.12 -33.99 11.99
C ARG A 429 -2.46 -35.16 11.27
N LEU A 430 -1.81 -36.05 12.01
CA LEU A 430 -1.13 -37.25 11.52
C LEU A 430 -1.90 -38.56 11.80
N SER A 431 -3.14 -38.45 12.28
CA SER A 431 -4.02 -39.60 12.59
C SER A 431 -5.18 -39.71 11.62
#